data_AF-A0AAE1WTS0-F1
#
_entry.id   AF-A0AAE1WTS0-F1
#
_cell.length_a   1.000
_cell.length_b   1.000
_cell.length_c   1.000
_cell.angle_alpha   90.00
_cell.angle_beta   90.00
_cell.angle_gamma   90.00
#
_symmetry.space_group_name_H-M   'P 1'
#
loop_
_entity.id
_entity.type
_entity.pdbx_description
1 polymer ?
#
loop_
_entity_poly.entity_id
_entity_poly.type
_entity_poly.pdbx_seq_one_letter_code
_entity_poly.pdbx_strand_id
1 'polypeptide(L)'
;MGGGDEESSHSSQPATVDLSLDSPAVVDLTGKVHRLPCCIKYDGPTSVSNYFKPKPTEMEVDGLPVEEAYFRGRKLHGTTIALPQGYSGFILGKKSDVKEGHNTASDCWETNATFQNVTVWNHDAMPSKDDAFLRVFHWFTVANADERGQMIIQAKDLNIVWGRDDRYWTVPNKENLAELHQVSWLEVTGSVNGINPSKIYEVGFRLSFTPDAFGWGSSPIYIMVKRGKYGKFASRKFVLDPYAIRQFEITVMLGKAEKPDQDTNNQKLYFGLYEVWSGKWKGGLKIHHAIIKELV
;
A
#
# COMPACT_ATOMS: atom_id res chain seq x y z
N MET A 1 -17.65 39.19 -50.82
CA MET A 1 -17.19 39.19 -49.42
C MET A 1 -17.53 37.83 -48.84
N GLY A 2 -16.60 36.87 -48.95
CA GLY A 2 -16.69 35.59 -48.25
C GLY A 2 -15.47 35.55 -47.33
N GLY A 3 -15.70 35.71 -46.03
CA GLY A 3 -14.66 35.49 -45.02
C GLY A 3 -14.53 33.99 -44.82
N GLY A 4 -13.32 33.46 -45.05
CA GLY A 4 -12.94 32.13 -44.60
C GLY A 4 -12.45 32.25 -43.16
N ASP A 5 -13.12 31.57 -42.25
CA ASP A 5 -12.65 31.37 -40.89
C ASP A 5 -11.56 30.29 -40.93
N GLU A 6 -10.30 30.68 -40.74
CA GLU A 6 -9.19 29.77 -40.46
C GLU A 6 -9.32 29.28 -39.01
N GLU A 7 -9.88 28.10 -38.83
CA GLU A 7 -9.90 27.39 -37.55
C GLU A 7 -8.48 26.83 -37.26
N SER A 8 -7.71 27.57 -36.46
CA SER A 8 -6.40 27.13 -35.98
C SER A 8 -6.55 25.95 -35.01
N SER A 9 -6.22 24.76 -35.47
CA SER A 9 -6.18 23.55 -34.63
C SER A 9 -4.89 23.53 -33.81
N HIS A 10 -4.98 23.90 -32.53
CA HIS A 10 -3.90 23.65 -31.58
C HIS A 10 -3.87 22.17 -31.21
N SER A 11 -2.96 21.40 -31.83
CA SER A 11 -2.61 20.06 -31.35
C SER A 11 -1.73 20.19 -30.10
N SER A 12 -2.30 19.96 -28.93
CA SER A 12 -1.53 19.81 -27.69
C SER A 12 -0.81 18.47 -27.71
N GLN A 13 0.53 18.49 -27.74
CA GLN A 13 1.31 17.28 -27.50
C GLN A 13 1.11 16.78 -26.06
N PRO A 14 1.08 15.45 -25.81
CA PRO A 14 0.88 14.91 -24.47
C PRO A 14 2.10 15.15 -23.59
N ALA A 15 1.87 15.62 -22.36
CA ALA A 15 2.89 15.72 -21.33
C ALA A 15 3.45 14.33 -20.99
N THR A 16 4.76 14.21 -20.87
CA THR A 16 5.43 12.94 -20.51
C THR A 16 6.06 13.08 -19.13
N VAL A 17 5.84 12.10 -18.24
CA VAL A 17 6.43 12.05 -16.90
C VAL A 17 7.28 10.80 -16.77
N ASP A 18 8.59 10.99 -16.58
CA ASP A 18 9.54 9.91 -16.34
C ASP A 18 9.72 9.68 -14.82
N LEU A 19 9.24 8.54 -14.35
CA LEU A 19 9.37 8.08 -12.97
C LEU A 19 10.51 7.05 -12.79
N SER A 20 11.36 6.87 -13.80
CA SER A 20 12.47 5.91 -13.71
C SER A 20 13.44 6.31 -12.59
N LEU A 21 13.80 5.32 -11.78
CA LEU A 21 14.81 5.46 -10.71
C LEU A 21 16.21 5.10 -11.21
N ASP A 22 16.34 4.84 -12.52
CA ASP A 22 17.56 4.30 -13.14
C ASP A 22 18.63 5.39 -13.38
N SER A 23 18.31 6.66 -13.09
CA SER A 23 19.30 7.74 -13.08
C SER A 23 20.08 7.73 -11.77
N PRO A 24 21.43 7.72 -11.80
CA PRO A 24 22.29 7.70 -10.60
C PRO A 24 22.19 8.96 -9.71
N ALA A 25 21.30 9.90 -10.03
CA ALA A 25 21.17 11.21 -9.39
C ALA A 25 19.88 11.40 -8.56
N VAL A 26 18.97 10.42 -8.48
CA VAL A 26 17.72 10.59 -7.72
C VAL A 26 18.00 10.60 -6.22
N VAL A 27 17.82 11.77 -5.59
CA VAL A 27 18.10 11.97 -4.17
C VAL A 27 16.93 11.48 -3.31
N ASP A 28 17.23 10.72 -2.24
CA ASP A 28 16.24 10.39 -1.21
C ASP A 28 16.15 11.50 -0.15
N LEU A 29 14.98 12.10 -0.05
CA LEU A 29 14.62 13.17 0.89
C LEU A 29 13.75 12.66 2.05
N THR A 30 13.70 11.35 2.28
CA THR A 30 13.04 10.78 3.47
C THR A 30 13.57 11.43 4.74
N GLY A 31 12.66 11.96 5.56
CA GLY A 31 12.94 12.72 6.79
C GLY A 31 13.27 14.20 6.58
N LYS A 32 13.24 14.70 5.35
CA LYS A 32 13.65 16.08 4.99
C LYS A 32 12.55 16.90 4.32
N VAL A 33 11.37 16.31 4.10
CA VAL A 33 10.22 16.99 3.48
C VAL A 33 9.32 17.56 4.58
N HIS A 34 9.11 18.87 4.55
CA HIS A 34 8.34 19.59 5.57
C HIS A 34 7.18 20.38 4.95
N ARG A 35 5.97 20.19 5.48
CA ARG A 35 4.81 21.03 5.17
C ARG A 35 4.59 22.04 6.29
N LEU A 36 4.83 23.32 6.00
CA LEU A 36 4.64 24.41 6.95
C LEU A 36 3.20 24.94 6.92
N PRO A 37 2.67 25.49 8.04
CA PRO A 37 1.33 26.07 8.12
C PRO A 37 1.32 27.53 7.60
N CYS A 38 2.08 27.80 6.53
CA CYS A 38 2.18 29.12 5.93
C CYS A 38 2.62 29.04 4.47
N CYS A 39 2.30 30.08 3.71
CA CYS A 39 2.80 30.25 2.34
C CYS A 39 4.11 31.06 2.34
N ILE A 40 5.15 30.51 1.73
CA ILE A 40 6.41 31.21 1.44
C ILE A 40 6.36 31.66 -0.01
N LYS A 41 6.42 32.97 -0.27
CA LYS A 41 6.33 33.53 -1.63
C LYS A 41 7.56 33.26 -2.50
N TYR A 42 8.71 33.02 -1.88
CA TYR A 42 9.94 32.70 -2.57
C TYR A 42 9.97 31.22 -2.93
N ASP A 43 10.23 30.92 -4.19
CA ASP A 43 10.44 29.57 -4.71
C ASP A 43 11.88 29.47 -5.23
N GLY A 44 12.67 28.58 -4.64
CA GLY A 44 14.09 28.41 -4.96
C GLY A 44 14.93 27.83 -3.82
N PRO A 45 16.23 27.59 -4.06
CA PRO A 45 17.13 27.00 -3.08
C PRO A 45 17.25 27.83 -1.80
N THR A 46 17.24 27.17 -0.65
CA THR A 46 17.45 27.83 0.65
C THR A 46 18.15 26.89 1.63
N SER A 47 18.90 27.46 2.57
CA SER A 47 19.69 26.69 3.55
C SER A 47 18.83 26.17 4.71
N VAL A 48 17.84 25.31 4.42
CA VAL A 48 16.88 24.78 5.41
C VAL A 48 17.59 24.23 6.65
N SER A 49 18.56 23.34 6.48
CA SER A 49 19.27 22.66 7.59
C SER A 49 20.03 23.61 8.52
N ASN A 50 20.39 24.82 8.04
CA ASN A 50 21.09 25.80 8.87
C ASN A 50 20.14 26.50 9.86
N TYR A 51 18.87 26.66 9.49
CA TYR A 51 17.93 27.51 10.22
C TYR A 51 16.75 26.75 10.82
N PHE A 52 16.20 25.75 10.13
CA PHE A 52 15.06 24.98 10.59
C PHE A 52 15.56 23.68 11.22
N LYS A 53 15.43 23.59 12.55
CA LYS A 53 15.97 22.48 13.35
C LYS A 53 14.85 21.84 14.19
N PRO A 54 14.10 20.89 13.62
CA PRO A 54 13.14 20.08 14.37
C PRO A 54 13.82 19.37 15.55
N LYS A 55 13.12 19.33 16.68
CA LYS A 55 13.54 18.62 17.88
C LYS A 55 12.41 17.69 18.31
N PRO A 56 12.67 16.40 18.53
CA PRO A 56 11.66 15.52 19.12
C PRO A 56 11.32 16.01 20.53
N THR A 57 10.05 15.90 20.89
CA THR A 57 9.57 16.12 22.26
C THR A 57 9.25 14.77 22.90
N GLU A 58 9.11 14.73 24.22
CA GLU A 58 8.66 13.53 24.96
C GLU A 58 7.13 13.36 24.91
N MET A 59 6.44 14.11 24.05
CA MET A 59 4.99 14.11 23.94
C MET A 59 4.50 13.29 22.75
N GLU A 60 3.37 12.62 22.96
CA GLU A 60 2.65 11.87 21.94
C GLU A 60 1.15 12.24 22.02
N VAL A 61 0.54 12.53 20.87
CA VAL A 61 -0.89 12.88 20.76
C VAL A 61 -1.53 11.93 19.75
N ASP A 62 -2.58 11.21 20.13
CA ASP A 62 -3.26 10.22 19.29
C ASP A 62 -2.37 9.12 18.68
N GLY A 63 -1.22 8.79 19.29
CA GLY A 63 -0.26 7.85 18.69
C GLY A 63 0.79 8.52 17.79
N LEU A 64 0.80 9.85 17.71
CA LEU A 64 1.69 10.64 16.85
C LEU A 64 2.79 11.28 17.70
N PRO A 65 4.09 10.99 17.42
CA PRO A 65 5.19 11.63 18.12
C PRO A 65 5.25 13.11 17.76
N VAL A 66 5.35 13.97 18.77
CA VAL A 66 5.37 15.42 18.56
C VAL A 66 6.81 15.92 18.43
N GLU A 67 7.06 16.71 17.40
CA GLU A 67 8.28 17.46 17.17
C GLU A 67 8.02 18.96 17.35
N GLU A 68 9.05 19.70 17.76
CA GLU A 68 9.03 21.14 17.94
C GLU A 68 10.07 21.80 17.01
N ALA A 69 9.66 22.89 16.35
CA ALA A 69 10.56 23.75 15.58
C ALA A 69 10.10 25.20 15.65
N TYR A 70 10.97 26.12 15.22
CA TYR A 70 10.65 27.55 15.14
C TYR A 70 10.84 28.05 13.72
N PHE A 71 9.84 28.74 13.20
CA PHE A 71 9.91 29.40 11.91
C PHE A 71 9.51 30.86 12.06
N ARG A 72 10.40 31.79 11.67
CA ARG A 72 10.18 33.24 11.81
C ARG A 72 9.78 33.66 13.25
N GLY A 73 10.39 33.02 14.26
CA GLY A 73 10.12 33.29 15.67
C GLY A 73 8.81 32.69 16.22
N ARG A 74 8.05 31.95 15.40
CA ARG A 74 6.82 31.28 15.81
C ARG A 74 7.09 29.81 16.10
N LYS A 75 6.59 29.33 17.23
CA LYS A 75 6.66 27.94 17.63
C LYS A 75 5.71 27.11 16.75
N LEU A 76 6.23 26.00 16.23
CA LEU A 76 5.47 25.02 15.48
C LEU A 76 5.52 23.68 16.20
N HIS A 77 4.39 22.98 16.20
CA HIS A 77 4.32 21.57 16.59
C HIS A 77 4.09 20.76 15.34
N GLY A 78 4.84 19.67 15.18
CA GLY A 78 4.73 18.82 14.01
C GLY A 78 4.76 17.35 14.34
N THR A 79 4.41 16.54 13.35
CA THR A 79 4.54 15.09 13.40
C THR A 79 5.03 14.60 12.05
N THR A 80 5.88 13.57 12.08
CA THR A 80 6.35 12.89 10.87
C THR A 80 5.46 11.68 10.58
N ILE A 81 4.95 11.59 9.35
CA ILE A 81 4.05 10.51 8.92
C ILE A 81 4.66 9.80 7.73
N ALA A 82 4.74 8.48 7.84
CA ALA A 82 5.14 7.60 6.75
C ALA A 82 4.03 7.52 5.69
N LEU A 83 4.44 7.45 4.43
CA LEU A 83 3.53 7.13 3.34
C LEU A 83 3.00 5.69 3.53
N PRO A 84 1.74 5.39 3.12
CA PRO A 84 1.19 4.05 3.24
C PRO A 84 2.01 3.02 2.44
N GLN A 85 1.99 1.76 2.89
CA GLN A 85 2.68 0.67 2.20
C GLN A 85 2.26 0.60 0.73
N GLY A 86 3.24 0.47 -0.16
CA GLY A 86 3.04 0.44 -1.61
C GLY A 86 3.03 1.81 -2.30
N TYR A 87 3.14 2.91 -1.54
CA TYR A 87 3.27 4.26 -2.08
C TYR A 87 4.67 4.83 -1.86
N SER A 88 5.08 5.69 -2.78
CA SER A 88 6.32 6.46 -2.71
C SER A 88 6.04 7.90 -3.14
N GLY A 89 6.71 8.86 -2.51
CA GLY A 89 6.66 10.26 -2.88
C GLY A 89 7.71 10.59 -3.94
N PHE A 90 7.34 11.45 -4.89
CA PHE A 90 8.21 11.93 -5.96
C PHE A 90 8.18 13.46 -6.01
N ILE A 91 9.35 14.08 -6.15
CA ILE A 91 9.50 15.50 -6.49
C ILE A 91 9.82 15.57 -7.98
N LEU A 92 8.92 16.18 -8.75
CA LEU A 92 9.03 16.27 -10.20
C LEU A 92 9.59 17.63 -10.61
N GLY A 93 10.55 17.63 -11.53
CA GLY A 93 11.08 18.82 -12.18
C GLY A 93 10.82 18.80 -13.68
N LYS A 94 10.70 19.97 -14.31
CA LYS A 94 10.70 20.05 -15.77
C LYS A 94 12.10 19.76 -16.30
N LYS A 95 12.20 18.93 -17.31
CA LYS A 95 13.46 18.64 -17.99
C LYS A 95 13.94 19.90 -18.72
N SER A 96 15.13 20.39 -18.39
CA SER A 96 15.74 21.50 -19.12
C SER A 96 16.41 20.95 -20.39
N ASP A 97 15.81 21.20 -21.56
CA ASP A 97 16.48 20.93 -22.84
C ASP A 97 17.62 21.94 -23.02
N VAL A 98 18.85 21.50 -22.77
CA VAL A 98 20.05 22.25 -23.17
C VAL A 98 20.24 22.07 -24.68
N LYS A 99 19.50 22.82 -25.48
CA LYS A 99 19.84 23.06 -26.89
C LYS A 99 19.63 24.52 -27.24
N GLU A 100 20.72 25.16 -27.69
CA GLU A 100 20.71 26.49 -28.28
C GLU A 100 19.68 26.56 -29.41
N GLY A 101 18.77 27.54 -29.34
CA GLY A 101 18.08 28.07 -30.51
C GLY A 101 16.81 27.35 -30.98
N HIS A 102 15.84 27.06 -30.12
CA HIS A 102 14.40 27.32 -30.36
C HIS A 102 13.62 26.94 -29.10
N ASN A 103 12.92 27.91 -28.51
CA ASN A 103 12.23 27.73 -27.23
C ASN A 103 10.87 27.04 -27.43
N THR A 104 10.87 25.74 -27.73
CA THR A 104 9.69 24.90 -27.54
C THR A 104 9.81 24.24 -26.18
N ALA A 105 9.08 24.77 -25.20
CA ALA A 105 8.99 24.18 -23.87
C ALA A 105 8.46 22.74 -24.00
N SER A 106 9.37 21.77 -23.97
CA SER A 106 9.04 20.36 -23.86
C SER A 106 8.27 20.15 -22.56
N ASP A 107 7.04 19.65 -22.62
CA ASP A 107 6.22 19.33 -21.44
C ASP A 107 6.64 17.96 -20.86
N CYS A 108 7.94 17.82 -20.63
CA CYS A 108 8.58 16.62 -20.13
C CYS A 108 9.03 16.85 -18.69
N TRP A 109 8.59 15.97 -17.79
CA TRP A 109 8.90 16.00 -16.37
C TRP A 109 9.73 14.78 -15.99
N GLU A 110 10.70 14.97 -15.10
CA GLU A 110 11.55 13.91 -14.58
C GLU A 110 11.57 13.91 -13.05
N THR A 111 11.96 12.78 -12.48
CA THR A 111 12.09 12.62 -11.04
C THR A 111 13.38 13.26 -10.54
N ASN A 112 13.26 14.33 -9.74
CA ASN A 112 14.40 14.98 -9.09
C ASN A 112 14.76 14.31 -7.75
N ALA A 113 13.76 13.84 -7.02
CA ALA A 113 13.95 13.23 -5.71
C ALA A 113 12.76 12.33 -5.31
N THR A 114 13.00 11.46 -4.34
CA THR A 114 11.96 10.61 -3.73
C THR A 114 11.89 10.84 -2.22
N PHE A 115 10.78 10.42 -1.59
CA PHE A 115 10.63 10.44 -0.14
C PHE A 115 9.61 9.40 0.32
N GLN A 116 9.77 8.89 1.55
CA GLN A 116 8.88 7.91 2.17
C GLN A 116 8.08 8.42 3.38
N ASN A 117 8.30 9.67 3.78
CA ASN A 117 7.56 10.32 4.84
C ASN A 117 7.51 11.83 4.64
N VAL A 118 6.60 12.49 5.36
CA VAL A 118 6.46 13.95 5.39
C VAL A 118 6.24 14.41 6.82
N THR A 119 6.94 15.48 7.22
CA THR A 119 6.69 16.15 8.50
C THR A 119 5.70 17.28 8.29
N VAL A 120 4.58 17.24 9.01
CA VAL A 120 3.52 18.25 8.91
C VAL A 120 3.56 19.12 10.16
N TRP A 121 3.56 20.43 9.97
CA TRP A 121 3.66 21.41 11.04
C TRP A 121 2.37 22.23 11.18
N ASN A 122 1.94 22.45 12.42
CA ASN A 122 0.82 23.28 12.83
C ASN A 122 1.32 24.46 13.68
N HIS A 123 0.58 25.57 13.64
CA HIS A 123 0.82 26.75 14.48
C HIS A 123 -0.18 26.74 15.65
N ASP A 124 0.31 26.85 16.89
CA ASP A 124 -0.49 26.88 18.13
C ASP A 124 -1.48 25.70 18.35
N ALA A 125 -1.39 24.65 17.53
CA ALA A 125 -2.17 23.42 17.69
C ALA A 125 -1.25 22.21 17.69
N MET A 126 -1.56 21.23 18.54
CA MET A 126 -0.88 19.93 18.49
C MET A 126 -1.32 19.18 17.22
N PRO A 127 -0.43 18.40 16.59
CA PRO A 127 -0.83 17.52 15.53
C PRO A 127 -1.82 16.46 16.05
N SER A 128 -2.88 16.21 15.30
CA SER A 128 -3.90 15.20 15.63
C SER A 128 -4.34 14.47 14.37
N LYS A 129 -4.84 13.24 14.51
CA LYS A 129 -5.37 12.46 13.39
C LYS A 129 -6.53 13.15 12.65
N ASP A 130 -7.20 14.10 13.29
CA ASP A 130 -8.28 14.88 12.69
C ASP A 130 -7.79 16.02 11.78
N ASP A 131 -6.50 16.34 11.76
CA ASP A 131 -5.92 17.34 10.88
C ASP A 131 -6.22 17.05 9.40
N ALA A 132 -6.68 18.07 8.67
CA ALA A 132 -7.16 17.89 7.30
C ALA A 132 -6.13 17.26 6.35
N PHE A 133 -4.85 17.57 6.55
CA PHE A 133 -3.77 16.95 5.78
C PHE A 133 -3.54 15.50 6.18
N LEU A 134 -3.67 15.13 7.45
CA LEU A 134 -3.46 13.75 7.88
C LEU A 134 -4.58 12.85 7.39
N ARG A 135 -5.81 13.36 7.36
CA ARG A 135 -6.95 12.67 6.78
C ARG A 135 -6.78 12.36 5.29
N VAL A 136 -5.91 13.07 4.56
CA VAL A 136 -5.61 12.73 3.16
C VAL A 136 -5.04 11.31 3.04
N PHE A 137 -4.32 10.84 4.06
CA PHE A 137 -3.74 9.51 4.01
C PHE A 137 -4.80 8.40 4.12
N HIS A 138 -5.96 8.67 4.74
CA HIS A 138 -7.09 7.74 4.73
C HIS A 138 -7.66 7.52 3.33
N TRP A 139 -7.51 8.50 2.42
CA TRP A 139 -7.96 8.34 1.04
C TRP A 139 -7.23 7.21 0.32
N PHE A 140 -5.95 6.93 0.63
CA PHE A 140 -5.25 5.79 0.03
C PHE A 140 -5.91 4.47 0.40
N THR A 141 -6.37 4.31 1.65
CA THR A 141 -7.12 3.13 2.08
C THR A 141 -8.43 3.00 1.31
N VAL A 142 -9.15 4.12 1.12
CA VAL A 142 -10.42 4.15 0.38
C VAL A 142 -10.21 3.88 -1.11
N ALA A 143 -9.22 4.50 -1.75
CA ALA A 143 -8.93 4.35 -3.17
C ALA A 143 -8.41 2.95 -3.53
N ASN A 144 -7.78 2.26 -2.57
CA ASN A 144 -7.39 0.86 -2.73
C ASN A 144 -8.51 -0.13 -2.42
N ALA A 145 -9.64 0.32 -1.88
CA ALA A 145 -10.83 -0.51 -1.82
C ALA A 145 -11.43 -0.59 -3.24
N ASP A 146 -11.70 -1.79 -3.72
CA ASP A 146 -12.38 -1.94 -5.02
C ASP A 146 -13.77 -1.26 -5.00
N GLU A 147 -14.41 -1.13 -6.16
CA GLU A 147 -15.78 -0.60 -6.29
C GLU A 147 -16.83 -1.34 -5.43
N ARG A 148 -16.45 -2.46 -4.78
CA ARG A 148 -17.27 -3.30 -3.91
C ARG A 148 -16.84 -3.24 -2.43
N GLY A 149 -15.96 -2.30 -2.04
CA GLY A 149 -15.50 -2.13 -0.66
C GLY A 149 -14.57 -3.24 -0.15
N GLN A 150 -13.84 -3.89 -1.05
CA GLN A 150 -12.95 -5.00 -0.72
C GLN A 150 -11.51 -4.53 -0.56
N MET A 151 -10.88 -4.92 0.54
CA MET A 151 -9.44 -4.78 0.72
C MET A 151 -8.72 -5.93 0.00
N ILE A 152 -7.78 -5.59 -0.87
CA ILE A 152 -6.97 -6.56 -1.61
C ILE A 152 -5.55 -6.59 -1.03
N ILE A 153 -5.05 -7.79 -0.73
CA ILE A 153 -3.67 -8.00 -0.27
C ILE A 153 -2.96 -8.81 -1.33
N GLN A 154 -1.98 -8.19 -1.99
CA GLN A 154 -1.26 -8.83 -3.09
C GLN A 154 -0.42 -10.00 -2.60
N ALA A 155 -0.14 -10.96 -3.47
CA ALA A 155 0.62 -12.15 -3.11
C ALA A 155 1.99 -11.84 -2.49
N LYS A 156 2.67 -10.78 -2.94
CA LYS A 156 3.96 -10.30 -2.41
C LYS A 156 3.89 -9.76 -0.97
N ASP A 157 2.71 -9.34 -0.53
CA ASP A 157 2.48 -8.79 0.81
C ASP A 157 2.00 -9.88 1.80
N LEU A 158 1.90 -11.13 1.34
CA LEU A 158 1.60 -12.29 2.18
C LEU A 158 2.88 -12.92 2.74
N ASN A 159 2.78 -13.48 3.94
CA ASN A 159 3.82 -14.32 4.50
C ASN A 159 3.66 -15.76 3.98
N ILE A 160 4.43 -16.12 2.96
CA ILE A 160 4.46 -17.44 2.32
C ILE A 160 5.64 -18.24 2.91
N VAL A 161 5.35 -19.37 3.55
CA VAL A 161 6.41 -20.27 4.04
C VAL A 161 7.20 -20.83 2.85
N TRP A 162 8.52 -20.69 2.91
CA TRP A 162 9.46 -20.94 1.80
C TRP A 162 9.28 -20.05 0.56
N GLY A 163 8.54 -18.94 0.66
CA GLY A 163 8.31 -18.03 -0.47
C GLY A 163 9.55 -17.31 -1.02
N ARG A 164 10.67 -17.33 -0.28
CA ARG A 164 11.98 -16.80 -0.73
C ARG A 164 12.88 -17.84 -1.38
N ASP A 165 12.44 -19.09 -1.42
CA ASP A 165 13.18 -20.22 -1.98
C ASP A 165 12.55 -20.59 -3.33
N ASP A 166 13.27 -20.25 -4.40
CA ASP A 166 12.85 -20.41 -5.80
C ASP A 166 12.64 -21.87 -6.21
N ARG A 167 13.12 -22.84 -5.41
CA ARG A 167 12.84 -24.27 -5.60
C ARG A 167 11.38 -24.62 -5.31
N TYR A 168 10.72 -23.84 -4.46
CA TYR A 168 9.35 -24.11 -4.01
C TYR A 168 8.34 -23.09 -4.53
N TRP A 169 8.74 -21.82 -4.64
CA TRP A 169 7.86 -20.73 -5.04
C TRP A 169 8.53 -19.74 -5.99
N THR A 170 7.77 -19.28 -6.98
CA THR A 170 8.05 -18.02 -7.67
C THR A 170 7.13 -16.94 -7.09
N VAL A 171 7.71 -15.97 -6.37
CA VAL A 171 7.01 -14.77 -5.88
C VAL A 171 7.63 -13.55 -6.58
N PRO A 172 7.02 -13.07 -7.67
CA PRO A 172 7.54 -11.96 -8.46
C PRO A 172 7.46 -10.64 -7.68
N ASN A 173 8.49 -9.81 -7.83
CA ASN A 173 8.51 -8.46 -7.24
C ASN A 173 7.56 -7.48 -7.96
N LYS A 174 7.25 -7.73 -9.23
CA LYS A 174 6.43 -6.85 -10.09
C LYS A 174 5.07 -7.44 -10.43
N GLU A 175 4.99 -8.75 -10.65
CA GLU A 175 3.71 -9.42 -10.88
C GLU A 175 3.06 -9.79 -9.55
N ASN A 176 1.81 -9.38 -9.36
CA ASN A 176 1.02 -9.61 -8.16
C ASN A 176 0.51 -11.07 -8.08
N LEU A 177 1.37 -12.06 -8.32
CA LEU A 177 0.99 -13.46 -8.47
C LEU A 177 2.07 -14.39 -7.90
N ALA A 178 1.80 -15.15 -6.85
CA ALA A 178 2.72 -16.19 -6.38
C ALA A 178 2.38 -17.54 -7.02
N GLU A 179 3.38 -18.21 -7.61
CA GLU A 179 3.25 -19.55 -8.18
C GLU A 179 3.98 -20.57 -7.31
N LEU A 180 3.26 -21.61 -6.88
CA LEU A 180 3.80 -22.74 -6.13
C LEU A 180 4.30 -23.81 -7.09
N HIS A 181 5.58 -24.14 -7.04
CA HIS A 181 6.15 -25.25 -7.79
C HIS A 181 5.78 -26.58 -7.15
N GLN A 182 6.17 -26.80 -5.88
CA GLN A 182 5.80 -28.00 -5.14
C GLN A 182 6.07 -27.89 -3.63
N VAL A 183 5.18 -28.39 -2.78
CA VAL A 183 5.40 -28.56 -1.34
C VAL A 183 4.61 -29.75 -0.77
N SER A 184 5.08 -30.32 0.33
CA SER A 184 4.30 -31.27 1.16
C SER A 184 3.54 -30.58 2.32
N TRP A 185 3.86 -29.32 2.60
CA TRP A 185 3.27 -28.47 3.63
C TRP A 185 2.99 -27.08 3.03
N LEU A 186 1.74 -26.65 3.02
CA LEU A 186 1.35 -25.32 2.53
C LEU A 186 0.93 -24.45 3.71
N GLU A 187 1.59 -23.32 3.89
CA GLU A 187 1.20 -22.29 4.84
C GLU A 187 1.43 -20.90 4.25
N VAL A 188 0.35 -20.16 4.07
CA VAL A 188 0.37 -18.77 3.63
C VAL A 188 -0.48 -17.95 4.58
N THR A 189 0.07 -16.87 5.11
CA THR A 189 -0.57 -16.10 6.18
C THR A 189 -0.52 -14.60 5.90
N GLY A 190 -1.44 -13.87 6.50
CA GLY A 190 -1.48 -12.41 6.46
C GLY A 190 -2.20 -11.83 7.66
N SER A 191 -2.05 -10.51 7.83
CA SER A 191 -2.79 -9.78 8.86
C SER A 191 -3.10 -8.36 8.43
N VAL A 192 -4.23 -7.83 8.90
CA VAL A 192 -4.65 -6.45 8.67
C VAL A 192 -5.02 -5.81 9.99
N ASN A 193 -4.62 -4.55 10.17
CA ASN A 193 -4.98 -3.73 11.33
C ASN A 193 -6.13 -2.77 10.96
N GLY A 194 -6.82 -2.25 11.98
CA GLY A 194 -7.85 -1.23 11.81
C GLY A 194 -9.22 -1.75 11.37
N ILE A 195 -9.49 -3.05 11.53
CA ILE A 195 -10.83 -3.60 11.27
C ILE A 195 -11.82 -3.21 12.38
N ASN A 196 -13.09 -3.04 12.04
CA ASN A 196 -14.15 -2.73 12.98
C ASN A 196 -14.63 -4.02 13.69
N PRO A 197 -14.50 -4.15 15.03
CA PRO A 197 -14.89 -5.35 15.76
C PRO A 197 -16.40 -5.69 15.65
N SER A 198 -17.25 -4.69 15.39
CA SER A 198 -18.70 -4.83 15.30
C SER A 198 -19.19 -5.27 13.92
N LYS A 199 -18.29 -5.39 12.95
CA LYS A 199 -18.60 -5.75 11.56
C LYS A 199 -18.31 -7.22 11.27
N ILE A 200 -18.96 -7.74 10.24
CA ILE A 200 -18.73 -9.10 9.72
C ILE A 200 -17.80 -8.97 8.52
N TYR A 201 -16.84 -9.88 8.40
CA TYR A 201 -15.90 -9.89 7.29
C TYR A 201 -16.00 -11.21 6.53
N GLU A 202 -16.04 -11.11 5.20
CA GLU A 202 -15.75 -12.24 4.31
C GLU A 202 -14.27 -12.17 3.95
N VAL A 203 -13.53 -13.25 4.20
CA VAL A 203 -12.09 -13.30 3.96
C VAL A 203 -11.76 -14.50 3.11
N GLY A 204 -10.91 -14.32 2.11
CA GLY A 204 -10.60 -15.39 1.18
C GLY A 204 -9.38 -15.15 0.32
N PHE A 205 -9.21 -16.04 -0.65
CA PHE A 205 -8.11 -16.00 -1.62
C PHE A 205 -8.64 -16.19 -3.03
N ARG A 206 -8.13 -15.39 -3.96
CA ARG A 206 -8.29 -15.58 -5.39
C ARG A 206 -7.17 -16.46 -5.92
N LEU A 207 -7.53 -17.63 -6.42
CA LEU A 207 -6.61 -18.72 -6.77
C LEU A 207 -6.79 -19.18 -8.21
N SER A 208 -5.78 -19.82 -8.76
CA SER A 208 -5.87 -20.60 -10.00
C SER A 208 -4.89 -21.77 -9.96
N PHE A 209 -4.99 -22.67 -10.93
CA PHE A 209 -4.00 -23.73 -11.15
C PHE A 209 -3.25 -23.53 -12.46
N THR A 210 -1.99 -23.95 -12.48
CA THR A 210 -1.27 -24.21 -13.71
C THR A 210 -1.83 -25.48 -14.38
N PRO A 211 -1.65 -25.65 -15.70
CA PRO A 211 -2.12 -26.85 -16.40
C PRO A 211 -1.53 -28.16 -15.89
N ASP A 212 -0.35 -28.11 -15.28
CA ASP A 212 0.40 -29.23 -14.71
C ASP A 212 0.23 -29.37 -13.18
N ALA A 213 -0.76 -28.70 -12.59
CA ALA A 213 -1.04 -28.80 -11.17
C ALA A 213 -1.38 -30.23 -10.72
N PHE A 214 -0.89 -30.63 -9.55
CA PHE A 214 -1.00 -32.01 -9.06
C PHE A 214 -1.15 -32.07 -7.53
N GLY A 215 -1.61 -33.22 -7.01
CA GLY A 215 -1.61 -33.51 -5.57
C GLY A 215 -2.79 -32.94 -4.75
N TRP A 216 -3.68 -32.16 -5.36
CA TRP A 216 -4.78 -31.45 -4.67
C TRP A 216 -6.04 -32.29 -4.39
N GLY A 217 -6.34 -33.29 -5.23
CA GLY A 217 -7.60 -34.05 -5.12
C GLY A 217 -7.77 -34.85 -3.83
N SER A 218 -6.69 -35.09 -3.08
CA SER A 218 -6.72 -35.76 -1.77
C SER A 218 -6.11 -34.94 -0.63
N SER A 219 -5.87 -33.65 -0.87
CA SER A 219 -5.19 -32.72 0.04
C SER A 219 -6.04 -31.45 0.19
N PRO A 220 -7.05 -31.47 1.06
CA PRO A 220 -8.00 -30.37 1.20
C PRO A 220 -7.34 -29.15 1.82
N ILE A 221 -7.59 -27.98 1.25
CA ILE A 221 -7.11 -26.70 1.76
C ILE A 221 -8.05 -26.19 2.86
N TYR A 222 -7.49 -25.54 3.87
CA TYR A 222 -8.21 -24.85 4.92
C TYR A 222 -7.94 -23.35 4.85
N ILE A 223 -8.99 -22.54 4.89
CA ILE A 223 -8.87 -21.12 5.22
C ILE A 223 -9.18 -20.97 6.70
N MET A 224 -8.34 -20.26 7.43
CA MET A 224 -8.56 -19.95 8.83
C MET A 224 -8.42 -18.45 9.05
N VAL A 225 -9.35 -17.88 9.82
CA VAL A 225 -9.42 -16.45 10.11
C VAL A 225 -9.76 -16.24 11.58
N LYS A 226 -9.11 -15.29 12.24
CA LYS A 226 -9.43 -14.90 13.61
C LYS A 226 -9.25 -13.40 13.83
N ARG A 227 -9.90 -12.88 14.88
CA ARG A 227 -9.61 -11.56 15.44
C ARG A 227 -8.59 -11.65 16.56
N GLY A 228 -7.66 -10.72 16.58
CA GLY A 228 -6.65 -10.59 17.60
C GLY A 228 -5.77 -11.82 17.77
N LYS A 229 -4.84 -11.73 18.71
CA LYS A 229 -3.87 -12.80 18.96
C LYS A 229 -4.53 -14.08 19.50
N TYR A 230 -5.54 -13.94 20.36
CA TYR A 230 -6.16 -15.04 21.12
C TYR A 230 -7.61 -15.35 20.72
N GLY A 231 -8.11 -14.74 19.65
CA GLY A 231 -9.48 -15.00 19.20
C GLY A 231 -9.67 -16.39 18.62
N LYS A 232 -10.93 -16.84 18.64
CA LYS A 232 -11.35 -18.10 18.03
C LYS A 232 -11.21 -18.03 16.52
N PHE A 233 -10.82 -19.15 15.92
CA PHE A 233 -10.73 -19.28 14.48
C PHE A 233 -12.10 -19.60 13.88
N ALA A 234 -12.51 -18.82 12.89
CA ALA A 234 -13.43 -19.27 11.86
C ALA A 234 -12.62 -20.01 10.79
N SER A 235 -13.02 -21.23 10.45
CA SER A 235 -12.31 -22.04 9.47
C SER A 235 -13.24 -22.70 8.49
N ARG A 236 -12.81 -22.86 7.24
CA ARG A 236 -13.54 -23.61 6.22
C ARG A 236 -12.60 -24.49 5.41
N LYS A 237 -13.04 -25.72 5.16
CA LYS A 237 -12.34 -26.74 4.39
C LYS A 237 -12.82 -26.73 2.94
N PHE A 238 -11.90 -26.82 1.99
CA PHE A 238 -12.14 -26.84 0.56
C PHE A 238 -11.43 -28.04 -0.07
N VAL A 239 -12.17 -28.85 -0.82
CA VAL A 239 -11.59 -29.85 -1.72
C VAL A 239 -11.44 -29.18 -3.07
N LEU A 240 -10.20 -29.11 -3.56
CA LEU A 240 -9.90 -28.43 -4.82
C LEU A 240 -9.82 -29.43 -5.96
N ASP A 241 -10.48 -29.10 -7.06
CA ASP A 241 -10.36 -29.82 -8.32
C ASP A 241 -9.50 -28.99 -9.29
N PRO A 242 -8.24 -29.39 -9.56
CA PRO A 242 -7.36 -28.64 -10.44
C PRO A 242 -7.82 -28.65 -11.91
N TYR A 243 -8.76 -29.52 -12.28
CA TYR A 243 -9.26 -29.63 -13.65
C TYR A 243 -10.55 -28.84 -13.89
N ALA A 244 -11.29 -28.50 -12.83
CA ALA A 244 -12.62 -27.89 -12.97
C ALA A 244 -12.61 -26.38 -13.21
N ILE A 245 -11.51 -25.65 -12.91
CA ILE A 245 -11.58 -24.18 -12.85
C ILE A 245 -10.26 -23.49 -13.22
N ARG A 246 -10.32 -22.51 -14.15
CA ARG A 246 -9.17 -21.65 -14.52
C ARG A 246 -8.80 -20.65 -13.42
N GLN A 247 -9.77 -20.10 -12.71
CA GLN A 247 -9.56 -19.20 -11.58
C GLN A 247 -10.81 -19.20 -10.69
N PHE A 248 -10.63 -19.23 -9.37
CA PHE A 248 -11.71 -19.37 -8.40
C PHE A 248 -11.41 -18.63 -7.10
N GLU A 249 -12.45 -18.44 -6.30
CA GLU A 249 -12.35 -17.86 -4.96
C GLU A 249 -12.80 -18.86 -3.92
N ILE A 250 -12.10 -18.85 -2.80
CA ILE A 250 -12.48 -19.58 -1.60
C ILE A 250 -12.53 -18.60 -0.44
N THR A 251 -13.65 -18.59 0.29
CA THR A 251 -13.92 -17.59 1.34
C THR A 251 -14.48 -18.22 2.62
N VAL A 252 -14.16 -17.59 3.76
CA VAL A 252 -14.69 -17.91 5.09
C VAL A 252 -15.25 -16.65 5.73
N MET A 253 -16.33 -16.83 6.48
CA MET A 253 -16.98 -15.74 7.22
C MET A 253 -16.39 -15.61 8.61
N LEU A 254 -15.99 -14.39 8.95
CA LEU A 254 -15.66 -13.99 10.30
C LEU A 254 -16.84 -13.18 10.88
N GLY A 255 -17.56 -13.78 11.84
CA GLY A 255 -18.69 -13.15 12.56
C GLY A 255 -18.25 -11.92 13.36
N LYS A 256 -19.09 -11.28 14.18
CA LYS A 256 -18.70 -10.11 15.01
C LYS A 256 -17.78 -10.51 16.18
N ALA A 257 -17.09 -9.55 16.80
CA ALA A 257 -16.36 -9.80 18.04
C ALA A 257 -17.34 -10.10 19.18
N GLU A 258 -17.01 -11.07 20.05
CA GLU A 258 -17.85 -11.39 21.22
C GLU A 258 -17.91 -10.20 22.22
N LYS A 259 -16.86 -9.37 22.25
CA LYS A 259 -16.73 -8.16 23.09
C LYS A 259 -16.07 -7.03 22.30
N PRO A 260 -16.82 -6.25 21.51
CA PRO A 260 -16.26 -5.26 20.59
C PRO A 260 -15.59 -4.06 21.29
N ASP A 261 -16.07 -3.65 22.48
CA ASP A 261 -15.68 -2.38 23.12
C ASP A 261 -14.56 -2.49 24.18
N GLN A 262 -14.00 -3.68 24.43
CA GLN A 262 -13.08 -3.91 25.57
C GLN A 262 -11.65 -4.29 25.18
N ASP A 263 -11.36 -4.61 23.92
CA ASP A 263 -10.05 -5.14 23.54
C ASP A 263 -9.57 -4.56 22.21
N THR A 264 -8.54 -3.70 22.27
CA THR A 264 -7.88 -3.11 21.09
C THR A 264 -7.26 -4.17 20.19
N ASN A 265 -7.01 -5.38 20.70
CA ASN A 265 -6.53 -6.53 19.92
C ASN A 265 -7.57 -7.01 18.89
N ASN A 266 -8.86 -6.72 19.07
CA ASN A 266 -9.91 -7.11 18.13
C ASN A 266 -9.92 -6.28 16.84
N GLN A 267 -9.15 -5.19 16.79
CA GLN A 267 -8.96 -4.38 15.57
C GLN A 267 -7.94 -5.00 14.60
N LYS A 268 -7.33 -6.12 14.97
CA LYS A 268 -6.41 -6.87 14.11
C LYS A 268 -7.05 -8.16 13.63
N LEU A 269 -7.02 -8.40 12.32
CA LEU A 269 -7.47 -9.63 11.69
C LEU A 269 -6.26 -10.45 11.25
N TYR A 270 -6.25 -11.74 11.59
CA TYR A 270 -5.27 -12.71 11.10
C TYR A 270 -5.98 -13.72 10.21
N PHE A 271 -5.36 -14.06 9.09
CA PHE A 271 -5.90 -15.04 8.16
C PHE A 271 -4.79 -15.90 7.56
N GLY A 272 -5.16 -17.08 7.07
CA GLY A 272 -4.22 -17.93 6.37
C GLY A 272 -4.87 -19.05 5.58
N LEU A 273 -4.08 -19.59 4.67
CA LEU A 273 -4.34 -20.70 3.76
C LEU A 273 -3.42 -21.85 4.15
N TYR A 274 -4.00 -23.01 4.47
CA TYR A 274 -3.28 -24.13 5.06
C TYR A 274 -3.58 -25.46 4.36
N GLU A 275 -2.52 -26.20 4.07
CA GLU A 275 -2.56 -27.64 3.81
C GLU A 275 -1.29 -28.24 4.42
N VAL A 276 -1.31 -28.42 5.74
CA VAL A 276 -0.13 -28.84 6.53
C VAL A 276 -0.24 -30.27 7.06
N TRP A 277 -1.39 -30.92 6.86
CA TRP A 277 -1.73 -32.18 7.52
C TRP A 277 -1.54 -33.40 6.63
N SER A 278 -1.70 -33.28 5.31
CA SER A 278 -1.65 -34.45 4.43
C SER A 278 -0.25 -35.07 4.31
N GLY A 279 0.80 -34.25 4.43
CA GLY A 279 2.18 -34.63 4.11
C GLY A 279 2.41 -35.00 2.64
N LYS A 280 1.41 -34.81 1.76
CA LYS A 280 1.48 -35.18 0.34
C LYS A 280 2.03 -34.03 -0.48
N TRP A 281 2.90 -34.36 -1.43
CA TRP A 281 3.39 -33.39 -2.41
C TRP A 281 2.26 -32.89 -3.31
N LYS A 282 2.24 -31.58 -3.52
CA LYS A 282 1.30 -30.87 -4.39
C LYS A 282 1.97 -29.65 -4.99
N GLY A 283 1.53 -29.23 -6.16
CA GLY A 283 2.16 -28.16 -6.92
C GLY A 283 1.21 -27.50 -7.91
N GLY A 284 1.65 -26.41 -8.53
CA GLY A 284 0.92 -25.69 -9.57
C GLY A 284 -0.19 -24.77 -9.06
N LEU A 285 -0.26 -24.47 -7.76
CA LEU A 285 -1.22 -23.48 -7.24
C LEU A 285 -0.70 -22.07 -7.48
N LYS A 286 -1.58 -21.18 -7.93
CA LYS A 286 -1.31 -19.75 -8.11
C LYS A 286 -2.16 -18.94 -7.16
N ILE A 287 -1.53 -18.04 -6.41
CA ILE A 287 -2.17 -17.09 -5.50
C ILE A 287 -2.12 -15.72 -6.15
N HIS A 288 -3.29 -15.19 -6.54
CA HIS A 288 -3.38 -13.84 -7.10
C HIS A 288 -3.37 -12.81 -5.97
N HIS A 289 -4.31 -12.92 -5.03
CA HIS A 289 -4.39 -12.03 -3.88
C HIS A 289 -5.30 -12.63 -2.81
N ALA A 290 -5.18 -12.13 -1.59
CA ALA A 290 -6.20 -12.31 -0.55
C ALA A 290 -7.20 -11.15 -0.59
N ILE A 291 -8.43 -11.45 -0.19
CA ILE A 291 -9.55 -10.51 -0.19
C ILE A 291 -10.10 -10.45 1.23
N ILE A 292 -10.34 -9.24 1.72
CA ILE A 292 -11.09 -9.00 2.95
C ILE A 292 -12.21 -8.02 2.60
N LYS A 293 -13.44 -8.47 2.72
CA LYS A 293 -14.64 -7.68 2.43
C LYS A 293 -15.42 -7.43 3.71
N GLU A 294 -15.61 -6.16 4.03
CA GLU A 294 -16.55 -5.78 5.08
C GLU A 294 -17.99 -5.97 4.57
N LEU A 295 -18.82 -6.63 5.36
CA LEU A 295 -20.25 -6.77 5.08
C LEU A 295 -21.05 -5.76 5.92
N VAL A 296 -22.08 -5.19 5.29
CA VAL A 296 -22.93 -4.14 5.86
C VAL A 296 -23.67 -4.63 7.10
#